data_AF-A0A699U2L2-F1
#
_entry.id   AF-A0A699U2L2-F1
#
_cell.length_a   1.000
_cell.length_b   1.000
_cell.length_c   1.000
_cell.angle_alpha   90.00
_cell.angle_beta   90.00
_cell.angle_gamma   90.00
#
_symmetry.space_group_name_H-M   'P 1'
#
loop_
_entity.id
_entity.type
_entity.pdbx_description
1 polymer ?
#
loop_
_entity_poly.entity_id
_entity_poly.type
_entity_poly.pdbx_seq_one_letter_code
_entity_poly.pdbx_strand_id
1 'polypeptide(L)'
;DNDDLKQIDVDDLEEMDLKWQMAMLTMRARRFFQKTGRNLGANETTSIGFDMSKVKCYNCHKRGHFARECKSPKDTRRNVPVETQRRNALVETSTSNALVS
;
A
#
# COMPACT_ATOMS: atom_id res chain seq x y z
N ASP A 1 -20.88 5.16 -51.51
CA ASP A 1 -20.26 4.06 -50.74
C ASP A 1 -19.54 4.66 -49.54
N ASN A 2 -20.27 4.81 -48.44
CA ASN A 2 -19.76 5.28 -47.15
C ASN A 2 -20.39 4.38 -46.07
N ASP A 3 -20.14 3.08 -46.22
CA ASP A 3 -20.60 2.02 -45.32
C ASP A 3 -19.46 1.57 -44.37
N ASP A 4 -18.39 2.35 -44.26
CA ASP A 4 -17.20 2.02 -43.46
C ASP A 4 -17.24 2.56 -42.03
N LEU A 5 -18.27 3.34 -41.68
CA LEU A 5 -18.48 3.77 -40.29
C LEU A 5 -19.34 2.75 -39.56
N LYS A 6 -18.78 1.55 -39.40
CA LYS A 6 -19.24 0.63 -38.35
C LYS A 6 -19.21 1.41 -37.04
N GLN A 7 -20.39 1.60 -36.49
CA GLN A 7 -20.62 2.17 -35.18
C GLN A 7 -19.76 1.36 -34.19
N ILE A 8 -18.93 2.05 -33.41
CA ILE A 8 -18.15 1.46 -32.33
C ILE A 8 -19.15 0.65 -31.50
N ASP A 9 -18.91 -0.65 -31.40
CA ASP A 9 -19.78 -1.55 -30.66
C ASP A 9 -19.78 -1.11 -29.18
N VAL A 10 -20.91 -1.30 -28.49
CA VAL A 10 -21.01 -0.93 -27.06
C VAL A 10 -19.94 -1.69 -26.26
N ASP A 11 -19.62 -2.91 -26.67
CA ASP A 11 -18.59 -3.76 -26.08
C ASP A 11 -17.18 -3.18 -26.25
N ASP A 12 -16.87 -2.55 -27.40
CA ASP A 12 -15.58 -1.89 -27.65
C ASP A 12 -15.41 -0.65 -26.75
N LEU A 13 -16.50 0.05 -26.47
CA LEU A 13 -16.50 1.22 -25.59
C LEU A 13 -16.23 0.83 -24.13
N GLU A 14 -16.82 -0.28 -23.66
CA GLU A 14 -16.57 -0.81 -22.30
C GLU A 14 -15.13 -1.32 -22.16
N GLU A 15 -14.58 -1.98 -23.19
CA GLU A 15 -13.19 -2.43 -23.17
C GLU A 15 -12.20 -1.26 -23.08
N MET A 16 -12.46 -0.16 -23.80
CA MET A 16 -11.63 1.05 -23.72
C MET A 16 -11.66 1.69 -22.32
N ASP A 17 -12.85 1.79 -21.69
CA ASP A 17 -12.95 2.31 -20.33
C ASP A 17 -12.20 1.42 -19.33
N LEU A 18 -12.42 0.11 -19.39
CA LEU A 18 -11.71 -0.86 -18.54
C LEU A 18 -10.18 -0.77 -18.71
N LYS A 19 -9.69 -0.68 -19.95
CA LYS A 19 -8.25 -0.48 -20.24
C LYS A 19 -7.73 0.82 -19.63
N TRP A 20 -8.48 1.92 -19.76
CA TRP A 20 -8.10 3.19 -19.16
C TRP A 20 -8.06 3.13 -17.63
N GLN A 21 -9.07 2.52 -17.01
CA GLN A 21 -9.11 2.30 -15.56
C GLN A 21 -7.90 1.46 -15.09
N MET A 22 -7.58 0.38 -15.80
CA MET A 22 -6.41 -0.48 -15.50
C MET A 22 -5.08 0.25 -15.68
N ALA A 23 -4.96 1.10 -16.72
CA ALA A 23 -3.78 1.94 -16.91
C ALA A 23 -3.61 2.93 -15.74
N MET A 24 -4.69 3.60 -15.32
CA MET A 24 -4.65 4.49 -14.16
C MET A 24 -4.27 3.75 -12.86
N LEU A 25 -4.83 2.56 -12.63
CA LEU A 25 -4.50 1.71 -11.49
C LEU A 25 -3.01 1.32 -11.49
N THR A 26 -2.49 0.93 -12.65
CA THR A 26 -1.07 0.59 -12.83
C THR A 26 -0.16 1.78 -12.54
N MET A 27 -0.52 2.97 -13.01
CA MET A 27 0.23 4.19 -12.74
C MET A 27 0.23 4.56 -11.25
N ARG A 28 -0.90 4.39 -10.55
CA ARG A 28 -1.01 4.59 -9.09
C ARG A 28 -0.15 3.57 -8.33
N ALA A 29 -0.20 2.30 -8.73
CA ALA A 29 0.61 1.22 -8.16
C ALA A 29 2.12 1.50 -8.32
N ARG A 30 2.54 1.90 -9.53
CA ARG A 30 3.93 2.25 -9.82
C ARG A 30 4.41 3.43 -8.97
N ARG A 31 3.59 4.48 -8.84
CA ARG A 31 3.92 5.65 -8.00
C ARG A 31 4.05 5.27 -6.52
N PHE A 32 3.18 4.38 -6.02
CA PHE A 32 3.26 3.88 -4.65
C PHE A 32 4.56 3.08 -4.42
N PHE A 33 4.91 2.19 -5.34
CA PHE A 33 6.15 1.42 -5.27
C PHE A 33 7.38 2.33 -5.26
N GLN A 34 7.46 3.32 -6.17
CA GLN A 34 8.58 4.26 -6.21
C GLN A 34 8.74 5.06 -4.90
N LYS A 35 7.62 5.43 -4.26
CA LYS A 35 7.63 6.22 -3.02
C LYS A 35 7.99 5.39 -1.77
N THR A 36 7.58 4.13 -1.73
CA THR A 36 7.64 3.31 -0.50
C THR A 36 8.59 2.12 -0.59
N GLY A 37 9.04 1.76 -1.79
CA GLY A 37 9.77 0.53 -2.08
C GLY A 37 8.95 -0.75 -1.92
N ARG A 38 7.64 -0.66 -1.65
CA ARG A 38 6.77 -1.80 -1.37
C ARG A 38 5.90 -2.15 -2.57
N ASN A 39 5.92 -3.41 -2.99
CA ASN A 39 5.05 -3.92 -4.05
C ASN A 39 3.64 -4.19 -3.49
N LEU A 40 2.61 -3.99 -4.32
CA LEU A 40 1.21 -4.17 -3.91
C LEU A 40 0.74 -5.64 -3.90
N GLY A 41 1.54 -6.59 -4.40
CA GLY A 41 1.30 -8.03 -4.28
C GLY A 41 -0.09 -8.45 -4.76
N ALA A 42 -0.37 -8.33 -6.05
CA ALA A 42 -1.68 -8.65 -6.64
C ALA A 42 -1.86 -10.15 -6.98
N ASN A 43 -0.97 -11.01 -6.50
CA ASN A 43 -0.76 -12.37 -7.01
C ASN A 43 -1.68 -13.42 -6.36
N GLU A 44 -2.38 -13.09 -5.27
CA GLU A 44 -3.19 -14.05 -4.51
C GLU A 44 -4.46 -13.38 -3.98
N THR A 45 -5.51 -14.18 -3.72
CA THR A 45 -6.77 -13.80 -3.01
C THR A 45 -6.56 -13.16 -1.64
N THR A 46 -5.31 -13.06 -1.19
CA THR A 46 -4.85 -12.29 -0.06
C THR A 46 -5.14 -10.81 -0.33
N SER A 47 -5.99 -10.20 0.49
CA SER A 47 -6.29 -8.77 0.38
C SER A 47 -4.99 -7.98 0.26
N ILE A 48 -4.95 -7.02 -0.67
CA ILE A 48 -3.88 -6.02 -0.82
C ILE A 48 -3.77 -5.28 0.52
N GLY A 49 -3.01 -5.85 1.45
CA GLY A 49 -3.38 -5.77 2.86
C GLY A 49 -2.17 -5.68 3.74
N PHE A 50 -2.02 -4.53 4.39
CA PHE A 50 -1.16 -4.41 5.55
C PHE A 50 -1.46 -5.55 6.52
N ASP A 51 -0.42 -6.20 7.03
CA ASP A 51 -0.56 -7.18 8.10
C ASP A 51 -1.17 -6.48 9.33
N MET A 52 -2.49 -6.63 9.50
CA MET A 52 -3.24 -5.97 10.57
C MET A 52 -2.72 -6.37 11.95
N SER A 53 -2.17 -7.58 12.08
CA SER A 53 -1.54 -8.03 13.33
C SER A 53 -0.29 -7.20 13.69
N LYS A 54 0.35 -6.54 12.72
CA LYS A 54 1.48 -5.63 12.91
C LYS A 54 1.07 -4.16 13.03
N VAL A 55 -0.14 -3.81 12.61
CA VAL A 55 -0.65 -2.42 12.71
C VAL A 55 -0.96 -2.10 14.17
N LYS A 56 -0.24 -1.13 14.76
CA LYS A 56 -0.47 -0.62 16.13
C LYS A 56 -1.24 0.69 16.07
N CYS A 57 -2.36 0.78 16.77
CA CYS A 57 -3.15 2.00 16.90
C CYS A 57 -2.37 3.08 17.65
N TYR A 58 -2.31 4.31 17.11
CA TYR A 58 -1.65 5.43 17.77
C TYR A 58 -2.46 6.00 18.95
N ASN A 59 -3.76 5.73 19.01
CA ASN A 59 -4.63 6.20 20.09
C ASN A 59 -4.58 5.26 21.31
N CYS A 60 -5.02 4.00 21.16
CA CYS A 60 -5.13 3.05 22.27
C CYS A 60 -3.96 2.05 22.36
N HIS A 61 -3.01 2.10 21.41
CA HIS A 61 -1.82 1.24 21.37
C HIS A 61 -2.07 -0.27 21.25
N LYS A 62 -3.31 -0.70 21.02
CA LYS A 62 -3.65 -2.07 20.65
C LYS A 62 -3.38 -2.32 19.17
N ARG A 63 -3.05 -3.57 18.82
CA ARG A 63 -2.82 -3.97 17.43
C ARG A 63 -4.15 -4.28 16.72
N GLY A 64 -4.12 -4.45 15.40
CA GLY A 64 -5.29 -4.90 14.62
C GLY A 64 -6.15 -3.80 14.01
N HIS A 65 -5.86 -2.51 14.24
CA HIS A 65 -6.63 -1.41 13.65
C HIS A 65 -5.84 -0.11 13.55
N PHE A 66 -6.26 0.79 12.65
CA PHE A 66 -5.71 2.13 12.54
C PHE A 66 -6.33 3.08 13.58
N ALA A 67 -5.63 4.17 13.92
CA ALA A 67 -6.12 5.15 14.89
C ALA A 67 -7.48 5.76 14.51
N ARG A 68 -7.76 5.91 13.20
CA ARG A 68 -9.05 6.39 12.67
C ARG A 68 -10.23 5.46 12.93
N GLU A 69 -9.99 4.18 13.18
CA GLU A 69 -10.99 3.15 13.48
C GLU A 69 -11.12 2.91 14.99
N CYS A 70 -10.31 3.58 15.80
CA CYS A 70 -10.26 3.34 17.24
C CYS A 70 -11.52 3.87 17.93
N LYS A 71 -12.27 2.97 18.58
CA LYS A 71 -13.45 3.32 19.39
C LYS A 71 -13.10 3.74 20.83
N SER A 72 -11.84 3.60 21.25
CA SER A 72 -11.42 4.03 22.59
C SER A 72 -11.36 5.55 22.68
N PRO A 73 -11.65 6.14 23.86
CA PRO A 73 -11.41 7.56 24.12
C PRO A 73 -9.96 7.95 23.78
N LYS A 74 -9.75 9.22 23.45
CA LYS A 74 -8.40 9.72 23.10
C LYS A 74 -7.47 9.54 24.31
N ASP A 75 -6.35 8.83 24.15
CA ASP A 75 -5.39 8.66 25.26
C ASP A 75 -4.60 9.95 25.47
N THR A 76 -5.14 10.82 26.34
CA THR A 76 -4.55 12.14 26.65
C THR A 76 -3.25 12.04 27.45
N ARG A 77 -2.89 10.84 27.95
CA ARG A 77 -1.79 10.63 28.92
C ARG A 77 -0.40 10.71 28.30
N ARG A 78 -0.26 10.73 26.98
CA ARG A 78 1.04 10.77 26.29
C ARG A 78 1.21 11.92 25.30
N ASN A 79 0.53 13.05 25.52
CA ASN A 79 0.85 14.32 24.83
C ASN A 79 2.21 14.92 25.24
N VAL A 80 3.12 14.12 25.83
CA VAL A 80 4.53 14.50 25.89
C VAL A 80 5.07 14.29 24.47
N PRO A 81 5.75 15.27 23.86
CA PRO A 81 6.28 15.14 22.50
C PRO A 81 7.22 13.93 22.44
N VAL A 82 6.72 12.79 21.94
CA VAL A 82 7.59 11.69 21.55
C VAL A 82 8.19 12.11 20.23
N GLU A 83 9.43 12.54 20.32
CA GLU A 83 10.30 12.85 19.20
C GLU A 83 10.13 11.76 18.14
N THR A 84 9.67 12.18 16.98
CA THR A 84 9.30 11.28 15.89
C THR A 84 10.61 10.70 15.33
N GLN A 85 11.09 9.60 15.92
CA GLN A 85 12.13 8.79 15.31
C GLN A 85 11.53 8.21 14.02
N ARG A 86 11.74 8.95 12.92
CA ARG A 86 11.71 8.43 11.57
C ARG A 86 12.59 7.20 11.57
N ARG A 87 11.98 6.01 11.51
CA ARG A 87 12.71 4.80 11.16
C ARG A 87 13.08 4.91 9.69
N ASN A 88 14.22 5.54 9.42
CA ASN A 88 15.04 5.10 8.31
C ASN A 88 15.46 3.68 8.68
N ALA A 89 15.14 2.70 7.83
CA ALA A 89 15.55 1.32 8.05
C ALA A 89 17.09 1.28 8.11
N LEU A 90 17.64 1.16 9.31
CA LEU A 90 19.03 0.77 9.50
C LEU A 90 19.10 -0.70 9.10
N VAL A 91 19.66 -0.93 7.92
CA VAL A 91 20.06 -2.26 7.46
C VAL A 91 21.21 -2.68 8.37
N GLU A 92 20.90 -3.45 9.41
CA GLU A 92 21.90 -4.21 10.16
C GLU A 92 22.33 -5.40 9.28
N THR A 93 23.18 -5.16 8.27
CA THR A 93 24.03 -6.23 7.76
C THR A 93 25.09 -6.48 8.82
N SER A 94 24.77 -7.38 9.74
CA SER A 94 25.75 -7.96 10.66
C SER A 94 26.76 -8.75 9.83
N THR A 95 27.91 -8.13 9.58
CA THR A 95 29.09 -8.76 9.00
C THR A 95 29.59 -9.83 9.97
N SER A 96 29.21 -11.08 9.73
CA SER A 96 29.81 -12.22 10.41
C SER A 96 30.95 -12.77 9.56
N ASN A 97 32.16 -12.26 9.81
CA ASN A 97 33.40 -12.89 9.41
C ASN A 97 33.66 -14.09 10.33
N ALA A 98 33.81 -15.29 9.77
CA ALA A 98 34.40 -16.46 10.42
C ALA A 98 35.24 -17.20 9.35
N LEU A 99 36.53 -16.88 9.25
CA LEU A 99 37.66 -17.67 9.77
C LEU A 99 37.89 -19.02 9.07
N VAL A 100 38.92 -19.04 8.22
CA VAL A 100 40.02 -20.02 8.15
C VAL A 100 39.72 -21.44 8.65
N SER A 101 39.68 -22.40 7.73
CA SER A 101 40.71 -23.44 7.57
C SER A 101 40.65 -24.02 6.16
#